data_AF-A0A367JZF5-F1
#
_entry.id   AF-A0A367JZF5-F1
#
_cell.length_a   1.000
_cell.length_b   1.000
_cell.length_c   1.000
_cell.angle_alpha   90.00
_cell.angle_beta   90.00
_cell.angle_gamma   90.00
#
_symmetry.space_group_name_H-M   'P 1'
#
loop_
_entity.id
_entity.type
_entity.pdbx_description
1 polymer ?
#
loop_
_entity_poly.entity_id
_entity_poly.type
_entity_poly.pdbx_seq_one_letter_code
_entity_poly.pdbx_strand_id
1 'polypeptide(L)' 'MVAQVQKQAPKFKASGIRNGEIVDDISLDDYKGKYVILFWYPMDFTFVCPTEIIAFNDAIEEFKSLDCQLMAASCDS' A
#
# COMPACT_ATOMS: atom_id res chain seq x y z
N MET A 1 15.10 -1.01 10.94
CA MET A 1 15.92 -0.55 9.80
C MET A 1 15.17 0.61 9.15
N VAL A 2 15.84 1.72 8.83
CA VAL A 2 15.20 2.91 8.25
C VAL A 2 15.18 2.79 6.72
N ALA A 3 14.09 3.21 6.08
CA ALA A 3 14.03 3.26 4.62
C ALA A 3 15.06 4.26 4.06
N GLN A 4 15.81 3.84 3.04
CA GLN A 4 16.81 4.68 2.38
C GLN A 4 16.59 4.66 0.87
N VAL A 5 16.62 5.85 0.26
CA VAL A 5 16.46 6.00 -1.19
C VAL A 5 17.60 5.26 -1.91
N GLN A 6 17.28 4.62 -3.05
CA GLN A 6 18.19 3.75 -3.83
C GLN A 6 18.72 2.51 -3.10
N LYS A 7 18.20 2.19 -1.92
CA LYS A 7 18.44 0.91 -1.25
C LYS A 7 17.19 0.04 -1.34
N GLN A 8 17.38 -1.26 -1.12
CA GLN A 8 16.27 -2.20 -1.04
C GLN A 8 15.28 -1.73 0.05
N ALA A 9 14.00 -1.65 -0.30
CA ALA A 9 12.96 -1.32 0.66
C ALA A 9 12.97 -2.33 1.83
N PRO A 10 12.79 -1.87 3.08
CA PRO A 10 12.71 -2.76 4.23
C PRO A 10 11.60 -3.79 4.06
N LYS A 11 11.91 -5.05 4.37
CA LYS A 11 10.90 -6.12 4.35
C LYS A 11 9.87 -5.90 5.45
N PHE A 12 8.62 -6.18 5.14
CA PHE A 12 7.54 -6.24 6.12
C PHE A 12 6.60 -7.40 5.80
N LYS A 13 5.87 -7.82 6.83
CA LYS A 13 4.69 -8.69 6.75
C LYS A 13 3.65 -8.12 7.71
N ALA A 14 2.41 -8.02 7.26
CA ALA A 14 1.31 -7.47 8.07
C ALA A 14 -0.03 -8.07 7.65
N SER A 15 -0.97 -8.09 8.60
CA SER A 15 -2.38 -8.31 8.29
C SER A 15 -2.95 -7.08 7.58
N GLY A 16 -3.90 -7.29 6.67
CA GLY A 16 -4.60 -6.19 5.99
C GLY A 16 -5.78 -6.68 5.17
N ILE A 17 -6.44 -5.75 4.50
CA ILE A 17 -7.61 -6.04 3.67
C ILE A 17 -7.20 -6.09 2.20
N ARG A 18 -7.55 -7.17 1.50
CA ARG A 18 -7.36 -7.32 0.06
C ARG A 18 -8.66 -7.83 -0.56
N ASN A 19 -9.21 -7.08 -1.52
CA ASN A 19 -10.48 -7.41 -2.19
C ASN A 19 -11.67 -7.64 -1.22
N GLY A 20 -11.67 -6.94 -0.08
CA GLY A 20 -12.70 -7.08 0.95
C GLY A 20 -12.51 -8.26 1.91
N GLU A 21 -11.44 -9.05 1.76
CA GLU A 21 -11.10 -10.15 2.66
C GLU A 21 -9.90 -9.77 3.54
N ILE A 22 -9.91 -10.25 4.79
CA ILE A 22 -8.78 -10.12 5.70
C ILE A 22 -7.71 -11.15 5.32
N VAL A 23 -6.49 -10.69 5.11
CA VAL A 23 -5.31 -11.50 4.80
C VAL A 23 -4.24 -11.22 5.84
N ASP A 24 -3.77 -12.24 6.53
CA ASP A 24 -2.86 -12.07 7.68
C ASP A 24 -1.37 -11.91 7.31
N ASP A 25 -1.00 -12.22 6.08
CA ASP A 25 0.40 -12.38 5.68
C ASP A 25 0.79 -11.57 4.43
N ILE A 26 0.20 -10.39 4.24
CA ILE A 26 0.59 -9.49 3.15
C ILE A 26 2.07 -9.11 3.31
N SER A 27 2.88 -9.49 2.32
CA SER A 27 4.33 -9.32 2.34
C SER A 27 4.81 -8.47 1.16
N LEU A 28 5.78 -7.59 1.40
CA LEU A 28 6.41 -6.84 0.30
C LEU A 28 7.09 -7.77 -0.71
N ASP A 29 7.57 -8.92 -0.26
CA ASP A 29 8.24 -9.90 -1.12
C ASP A 29 7.28 -10.51 -2.18
N ASP A 30 5.96 -10.45 -1.98
CA ASP A 30 4.94 -10.99 -2.90
C ASP A 30 4.83 -10.18 -4.20
N TYR A 31 5.32 -8.94 -4.18
CA TYR A 31 5.24 -7.99 -5.28
C TYR A 31 6.58 -7.79 -6.00
N LYS A 32 7.54 -8.71 -5.82
CA LYS A 32 8.81 -8.68 -6.54
C LYS A 32 8.59 -8.74 -8.05
N GLY A 33 9.34 -7.91 -8.78
CA GLY A 33 9.22 -7.78 -10.23
C GLY A 33 8.20 -6.74 -10.67
N LYS A 34 7.37 -6.23 -9.75
CA LYS A 34 6.42 -5.14 -10.00
C LYS A 34 6.87 -3.85 -9.34
N TYR A 35 6.38 -2.72 -9.84
CA TYR A 35 6.46 -1.48 -9.07
C TYR A 35 5.49 -1.55 -7.90
N VAL A 36 5.88 -0.97 -6.77
CA VAL A 36 5.03 -0.87 -5.57
C VAL A 36 5.07 0.56 -5.06
N ILE A 37 3.90 1.15 -4.94
CA ILE A 37 3.69 2.40 -4.20
C ILE A 37 3.07 2.01 -2.87
N LEU A 38 3.87 2.08 -1.81
CA LEU A 38 3.42 2.00 -0.43
C LEU A 38 3.29 3.42 0.11
N PHE A 39 2.06 3.85 0.40
CA PHE A 39 1.79 5.15 1.01
C PHE A 39 1.18 4.98 2.39
N TRP A 40 1.56 5.90 3.29
CA TRP A 40 1.08 5.92 4.66
C TRP A 40 0.07 7.03 4.84
N TYR A 41 -1.03 6.73 5.52
CA TYR A 41 -1.99 7.74 5.95
C TYR A 41 -2.14 7.68 7.48
N PRO A 42 -2.46 8.82 8.15
CA PRO A 42 -2.41 8.90 9.61
C PRO A 42 -3.37 7.98 10.37
N MET A 43 -4.65 7.97 9.99
CA MET A 43 -5.72 7.30 10.74
C MET A 43 -7.02 7.23 9.92
N ASP A 44 -7.71 6.11 9.98
CA ASP A 44 -9.05 5.90 9.43
C ASP A 44 -10.09 6.87 10.00
N PHE A 45 -11.14 7.17 9.23
CA PHE A 45 -12.27 8.03 9.64
C PHE A 45 -11.92 9.47 10.06
N THR A 46 -10.82 9.99 9.52
CA THR A 46 -10.43 11.41 9.66
C THR A 46 -10.76 12.23 8.42
N PHE A 47 -10.62 13.56 8.50
CA PHE A 47 -11.16 14.49 7.50
C PHE A 47 -10.36 14.61 6.19
N VAL A 48 -9.08 14.21 6.17
CA VAL A 48 -8.20 14.37 4.99
C VAL A 48 -7.86 13.03 4.34
N CYS A 49 -7.82 11.93 5.09
CA CYS A 49 -7.48 10.61 4.57
C CYS A 49 -8.39 10.07 3.44
N PRO A 50 -9.72 10.29 3.41
CA PRO A 50 -10.53 9.65 2.38
C PRO A 50 -10.25 10.20 0.98
N THR A 51 -9.86 11.47 0.85
CA THR A 51 -9.66 12.07 -0.48
C THR A 51 -8.45 11.48 -1.20
N GLU A 52 -7.37 11.18 -0.48
CA GLU A 52 -6.15 10.60 -1.07
C GLU A 52 -6.38 9.14 -1.48
N ILE A 53 -7.00 8.35 -0.59
CA ILE A 53 -7.29 6.94 -0.86
C ILE A 53 -8.27 6.80 -2.04
N ILE A 54 -9.31 7.65 -2.10
CA ILE A 54 -10.26 7.65 -3.23
C ILE A 54 -9.54 8.03 -4.53
N ALA A 55 -8.69 9.06 -4.53
CA ALA A 55 -7.95 9.46 -5.73
C ALA A 55 -7.04 8.34 -6.27
N PHE A 56 -6.35 7.61 -5.38
CA PHE A 56 -5.57 6.43 -5.79
C PHE A 56 -6.45 5.30 -6.33
N ASN A 57 -7.63 5.09 -5.73
CA ASN A 57 -8.56 4.08 -6.20
C ASN A 57 -9.16 4.41 -7.57
N ASP A 58 -9.50 5.68 -7.83
CA ASP A 58 -10.01 6.13 -9.13
C ASP A 58 -8.95 5.94 -10.23
N ALA A 59 -7.67 6.11 -9.90
CA ALA A 59 -6.53 5.91 -10.79
C ALA A 59 -6.00 4.45 -10.82
N ILE A 60 -6.63 3.50 -10.13
CA ILE A 60 -6.06 2.15 -9.92
C ILE A 60 -5.76 1.40 -11.23
N GLU A 61 -6.59 1.58 -12.25
CA GLU A 61 -6.41 0.95 -13.56
C GLU A 61 -5.20 1.52 -14.31
N GLU A 62 -4.89 2.81 -14.12
CA GLU A 62 -3.70 3.43 -14.69
C GLU A 62 -2.43 2.81 -14.09
N PHE A 63 -2.38 2.66 -12.76
CA PHE A 63 -1.24 2.02 -12.10
C PHE A 63 -1.11 0.54 -12.48
N LYS A 64 -2.22 -0.20 -12.58
CA LYS A 64 -2.21 -1.59 -13.07
C LYS A 64 -1.64 -1.70 -14.48
N SER A 65 -1.96 -0.76 -15.38
CA SER A 65 -1.43 -0.74 -16.75
C SER A 65 0.10 -0.55 -16.81
N LEU A 66 0.69 0.01 -15.75
CA LEU A 66 2.12 0.25 -15.58
C LEU A 66 2.83 -0.86 -14.78
N ASP A 67 2.16 -1.99 -14.55
CA ASP A 67 2.63 -3.08 -13.67
C ASP A 67 3.02 -2.58 -12.27
N CYS A 68 2.21 -1.64 -11.74
CA CYS A 68 2.39 -1.02 -10.44
C CYS A 68 1.27 -1.43 -9.48
N GLN A 69 1.65 -1.88 -8.29
CA GLN A 69 0.76 -2.17 -7.18
C GLN A 69 0.67 -0.99 -6.23
N LEU A 70 -0.55 -0.64 -5.83
CA LEU A 70 -0.82 0.30 -4.74
C LEU A 70 -1.03 -0.44 -3.41
N MET A 71 -0.44 0.08 -2.35
CA MET A 71 -0.62 -0.37 -0.96
C MET A 71 -0.79 0.85 -0.06
N ALA A 72 -1.89 0.89 0.69
CA ALA A 72 -2.13 1.88 1.73
C ALA A 72 -1.85 1.26 3.10
N ALA A 73 -1.25 2.02 4.01
CA ALA A 73 -1.00 1.57 5.38
C ALA A 73 -1.26 2.68 6.40
N SER A 74 -1.80 2.31 7.55
CA SER A 74 -1.91 3.14 8.75
C SER A 74 -1.58 2.30 9.99
N CYS A 75 -1.71 2.89 11.17
CA CYS A 75 -1.57 2.18 12.44
C CYS A 75 -2.93 1.71 13.00
N ASP A 76 -3.98 1.75 12.20
CA ASP A 76 -5.31 1.24 12.56
C ASP A 76 -5.33 -0.31 12.58
N SER A 77 -6.42 -0.89 13.08
CA SER A 77 -6.59 -2.34 13.31
C SER A 77 -7.47 -3.03 12.28
#